data_AF-A0A9Q8V983-F1
#
_entry.id   AF-A0A9Q8V983-F1
#
_cell.length_a   1.000
_cell.length_b   1.000
_cell.length_c   1.000
_cell.angle_alpha   90.00
_cell.angle_beta   90.00
_cell.angle_gamma   90.00
#
_symmetry.space_group_name_H-M   'P 1'
#
loop_
_entity.id
_entity.type
_entity.pdbx_description
1 polymer ?
#
loop_
_entity_poly.entity_id
_entity_poly.type
_entity_poly.pdbx_seq_one_letter_code
_entity_poly.pdbx_strand_id
1 'polypeptide(L)'
;MVTNTFAALSAIDELHHEYVPKMQAAAPHANFSTLIAFQPVTETMVKNGNKRGGNILGLERVVANGPALLWLVVPTVDTADHQSAILPVARELVRAINERQREQGTHIDWVYLNYAWGDEQPLRYYGAENLAFLRRVSNRYDPMRVFQSLRGTGFKLDG
;
A
#
# COMPACT_ATOMS: atom_id res chain seq x y z
N MET A 1 -2.61 -5.49 -1.27
CA MET A 1 -1.71 -6.64 -1.55
C MET A 1 -2.35 -7.48 -2.65
N VAL A 2 -1.63 -8.50 -3.15
CA VAL A 2 -2.17 -9.46 -4.13
C VAL A 2 -1.76 -10.89 -3.75
N THR A 3 -2.45 -11.89 -4.29
CA THR A 3 -2.03 -13.29 -4.18
C THR A 3 -0.69 -13.52 -4.91
N ASN A 4 0.06 -14.55 -4.51
CA ASN A 4 1.37 -14.86 -5.10
C ASN A 4 1.29 -15.63 -6.44
N THR A 5 0.27 -15.38 -7.26
CA THR A 5 0.03 -16.11 -8.50
C THR A 5 0.72 -15.44 -9.69
N PHE A 6 0.99 -16.22 -10.75
CA PHE A 6 1.52 -15.68 -12.00
C PHE A 6 0.57 -14.64 -12.63
N ALA A 7 -0.75 -14.89 -12.59
CA ALA A 7 -1.74 -13.94 -13.09
C ALA A 7 -1.66 -12.57 -12.39
N ALA A 8 -1.50 -12.57 -11.06
CA ALA A 8 -1.34 -11.34 -10.29
C ALA A 8 -0.05 -10.58 -10.67
N LEU A 9 1.07 -11.30 -10.82
CA LEU A 9 2.34 -10.71 -11.23
C LEU A 9 2.30 -10.16 -12.66
N SER A 10 1.78 -10.94 -13.61
CA SER A 10 1.64 -10.57 -15.03
C SER A 10 0.80 -9.33 -15.20
N ALA A 11 -0.35 -9.25 -14.51
CA ALA A 11 -1.21 -8.08 -14.57
C ALA A 11 -0.52 -6.78 -14.09
N ILE A 12 0.34 -6.87 -13.08
CA ILE A 12 1.11 -5.72 -12.58
C ILE A 12 2.18 -5.31 -13.59
N ASP A 13 2.91 -6.29 -14.14
CA ASP A 13 3.96 -6.06 -15.12
C ASP A 13 3.42 -5.47 -16.43
N GLU A 14 2.33 -6.03 -16.96
CA GLU A 14 1.65 -5.55 -18.17
C GLU A 14 1.19 -4.09 -18.01
N LEU A 15 0.55 -3.75 -16.89
CA LEU A 15 0.10 -2.39 -16.62
C LEU A 15 1.27 -1.44 -16.38
N HIS A 16 2.37 -1.89 -15.74
CA HIS A 16 3.57 -1.06 -15.61
C HIS A 16 4.14 -0.70 -16.98
N HIS A 17 4.27 -1.68 -17.88
CA HIS A 17 4.71 -1.45 -19.26
C HIS A 17 3.75 -0.55 -20.05
N GLU A 18 2.43 -0.68 -19.85
CA GLU A 18 1.43 0.17 -20.50
C GLU A 18 1.51 1.64 -20.04
N TYR A 19 1.81 1.87 -18.76
CA TYR A 19 1.79 3.22 -18.18
C TYR A 19 3.14 3.95 -18.24
N VAL A 20 4.27 3.26 -18.40
CA VAL A 20 5.58 3.91 -18.56
C VAL A 20 5.59 4.90 -19.75
N PRO A 21 5.11 4.55 -20.95
CA PRO A 21 5.00 5.52 -22.06
C PRO A 21 4.06 6.70 -21.76
N LYS A 22 2.99 6.48 -20.98
CA LYS A 22 2.09 7.56 -20.56
C LYS A 22 2.79 8.56 -19.63
N MET A 23 3.65 8.06 -18.72
CA MET A 23 4.49 8.92 -17.87
C MET A 23 5.51 9.69 -18.70
N GLN A 24 6.15 9.04 -19.68
CA GLN A 24 7.06 9.71 -20.63
C GLN A 24 6.34 10.81 -21.42
N ALA A 25 5.13 10.55 -21.92
CA ALA A 25 4.34 11.53 -22.65
C ALA A 25 3.90 12.71 -21.78
N ALA A 26 3.60 12.46 -20.49
CA ALA A 26 3.24 13.51 -19.54
C ALA A 26 4.41 14.45 -19.21
N ALA A 27 5.66 13.95 -19.22
CA ALA A 27 6.86 14.75 -19.01
C ALA A 27 8.01 14.34 -19.97
N PRO A 28 7.97 14.75 -21.26
CA PRO A 28 8.90 14.26 -22.30
C PRO A 28 10.37 14.57 -22.07
N HIS A 29 10.68 15.54 -21.21
CA HIS A 29 12.03 15.98 -20.89
C HIS A 29 12.45 15.59 -19.46
N ALA A 30 11.64 14.79 -18.76
CA ALA A 30 11.97 14.34 -17.43
C ALA A 30 13.07 13.28 -17.45
N ASN A 31 14.06 13.46 -16.59
CA ASN A 31 14.84 12.34 -16.11
C ASN A 31 14.07 11.67 -14.97
N PHE A 32 13.48 10.52 -15.25
CA PHE A 32 12.74 9.75 -14.27
C PHE A 32 13.03 8.25 -14.39
N SER A 33 12.81 7.52 -13.31
CA SER A 33 12.80 6.06 -13.32
C SER A 33 11.59 5.55 -12.56
N THR A 34 11.13 4.36 -12.91
CA THR A 34 10.04 3.68 -12.21
C THR A 34 10.35 2.20 -12.09
N LEU A 35 10.04 1.62 -10.94
CA LEU A 35 10.15 0.19 -10.69
C LEU A 35 8.93 -0.31 -9.94
N ILE A 36 8.69 -1.61 -10.02
CA ILE A 36 7.76 -2.32 -9.15
C ILE A 36 8.58 -3.14 -8.15
N ALA A 37 8.36 -2.90 -6.86
CA ALA A 37 8.95 -3.71 -5.80
C ALA A 37 7.96 -4.80 -5.38
N PHE A 38 8.38 -6.06 -5.44
CA PHE A 38 7.61 -7.21 -4.97
C PHE A 38 8.23 -7.77 -3.68
N GLN A 39 7.43 -7.86 -2.62
CA GLN A 39 7.88 -8.26 -1.29
C GLN A 39 6.96 -9.38 -0.76
N PRO A 40 7.40 -10.65 -0.77
CA PRO A 40 6.58 -11.76 -0.31
C PRO A 40 6.38 -11.71 1.21
N VAL A 41 5.16 -11.96 1.65
CA VAL A 41 4.78 -12.13 3.06
C VAL A 41 4.28 -13.55 3.24
N THR A 42 5.00 -14.34 4.04
CA THR A 42 4.71 -15.76 4.25
C THR A 42 4.07 -16.02 5.60
N GLU A 43 3.33 -17.12 5.71
CA GLU A 43 2.81 -17.60 6.99
C GLU A 43 3.90 -17.77 8.05
N THR A 44 5.08 -18.27 7.67
CA THR A 44 6.20 -18.48 8.59
C THR A 44 6.68 -17.17 9.20
N MET A 45 6.75 -16.09 8.39
CA MET A 45 7.10 -14.76 8.90
C MET A 45 6.07 -14.27 9.93
N VAL A 46 4.77 -14.42 9.62
CA VAL A 46 3.68 -14.03 10.52
C VAL A 46 3.69 -14.87 11.81
N LYS A 47 3.78 -16.21 11.69
CA LYS A 47 3.86 -17.14 12.84
C LYS A 47 5.03 -16.81 13.75
N ASN A 48 6.20 -16.50 13.20
CA ASN A 48 7.38 -16.12 13.99
C ASN A 48 7.22 -14.73 14.64
N GLY A 49 6.59 -13.77 13.97
CA GLY A 49 6.23 -12.48 14.56
C GLY A 49 5.31 -12.64 15.77
N ASN A 50 4.28 -13.49 15.66
CA ASN A 50 3.33 -13.74 16.74
C ASN A 50 3.94 -14.43 17.94
N LYS A 51 4.86 -15.38 17.73
CA LYS A 51 5.66 -15.99 18.81
C LYS A 51 6.52 -14.98 19.59
N ARG A 52 6.79 -13.80 19.02
CA ARG A 52 7.61 -12.73 19.61
C ARG A 52 6.78 -11.54 20.11
N GLY A 53 5.48 -11.71 20.29
CA GLY A 53 4.57 -10.69 20.82
C GLY A 53 3.58 -10.12 19.81
N GLY A 54 3.69 -10.49 18.53
CA GLY A 54 2.77 -10.05 17.48
C GLY A 54 2.90 -8.55 17.14
N ASN A 55 1.99 -8.06 16.30
CA ASN A 55 1.90 -6.64 15.94
C ASN A 55 0.49 -6.29 15.46
N ILE A 56 0.29 -5.02 15.09
CA ILE A 56 -1.02 -4.48 14.73
C ILE A 56 -1.41 -4.66 13.26
N LEU A 57 -0.55 -5.26 12.43
CA LEU A 57 -0.73 -5.26 10.98
C LEU A 57 -1.85 -6.20 10.52
N GLY A 58 -2.30 -7.14 11.38
CA GLY A 58 -3.37 -8.08 11.07
C GLY A 58 -3.04 -8.98 9.87
N LEU A 59 -1.79 -9.44 9.79
CA LEU A 59 -1.29 -10.22 8.64
C LEU A 59 -1.76 -11.68 8.66
N GLU A 60 -2.32 -12.16 9.77
CA GLU A 60 -2.83 -13.53 9.92
C GLU A 60 -3.90 -13.83 8.87
N ARG A 61 -4.84 -12.91 8.67
CA ARG A 61 -5.90 -13.04 7.64
C ARG A 61 -5.35 -12.92 6.22
N VAL A 62 -4.25 -12.18 6.04
CA VAL A 62 -3.63 -11.92 4.74
C VAL A 62 -2.96 -13.20 4.22
N VAL A 63 -2.32 -13.95 5.12
CA VAL A 63 -1.60 -15.19 4.78
C VAL A 63 -2.40 -16.46 5.04
N ALA A 64 -3.67 -16.34 5.42
CA ALA A 64 -4.51 -17.48 5.82
C ALA A 64 -4.68 -18.54 4.70
N ASN A 65 -4.59 -18.10 3.44
CA ASN A 65 -4.74 -18.94 2.25
C ASN A 65 -3.41 -19.11 1.48
N GLY A 66 -2.27 -18.92 2.16
CA GLY A 66 -0.94 -19.00 1.59
C GLY A 66 -0.21 -17.65 1.50
N PRO A 67 1.01 -17.62 0.93
CA PRO A 67 1.81 -16.40 0.84
C PRO A 67 1.11 -15.29 0.05
N ALA A 68 1.21 -14.06 0.55
CA ALA A 68 0.75 -12.87 -0.15
C ALA A 68 1.94 -12.08 -0.70
N LEU A 69 1.67 -11.21 -1.67
CA LEU A 69 2.66 -10.32 -2.26
C LEU A 69 2.28 -8.87 -1.95
N LEU A 70 3.15 -8.19 -1.20
CA LEU A 70 3.15 -6.73 -1.15
C LEU A 70 3.82 -6.22 -2.42
N TRP A 71 3.17 -5.27 -3.08
CA TRP A 71 3.71 -4.59 -4.25
C TRP A 71 3.68 -3.09 -4.04
N LEU A 72 4.60 -2.38 -4.68
CA LEU A 72 4.72 -0.93 -4.63
C LEU A 72 5.27 -0.42 -5.97
N VAL A 73 4.61 0.60 -6.54
CA VAL A 73 5.16 1.40 -7.65
C VAL A 73 6.07 2.47 -7.06
N VAL A 74 7.33 2.53 -7.48
CA VAL A 74 8.32 3.48 -6.98
C VAL A 74 8.83 4.35 -8.14
N PRO A 75 8.18 5.49 -8.42
CA PRO A 75 8.71 6.48 -9.33
C PRO A 75 9.73 7.38 -8.62
N THR A 76 10.80 7.76 -9.33
CA THR A 76 11.71 8.85 -8.95
C THR A 76 11.80 9.81 -10.12
N VAL A 77 11.81 11.11 -9.82
CA VAL A 77 11.75 12.19 -10.82
C VAL A 77 12.71 13.30 -10.40
N ASP A 78 13.35 13.94 -11.36
CA ASP A 78 14.37 14.97 -11.20
C ASP A 78 13.87 16.34 -10.69
N THR A 79 12.64 16.76 -11.04
CA THR A 79 12.11 18.08 -10.68
C THR A 79 10.67 18.03 -10.17
N ALA A 80 10.25 19.07 -9.45
CA ALA A 80 8.88 19.20 -8.94
C ALA A 80 7.82 19.38 -10.05
N ASP A 81 8.17 20.06 -11.15
CA ASP A 81 7.27 20.23 -12.29
C ASP A 81 7.04 18.90 -13.01
N HIS A 82 8.11 18.14 -13.25
CA HIS A 82 8.00 16.80 -13.80
C HIS A 82 7.25 15.84 -12.87
N GLN A 83 7.48 15.93 -11.55
CA GLN A 83 6.69 15.17 -10.57
C GLN A 83 5.20 15.53 -10.68
N SER A 84 4.86 16.81 -10.80
CA SER A 84 3.47 17.26 -10.91
C SER A 84 2.78 16.73 -12.16
N ALA A 85 3.54 16.53 -13.25
CA ALA A 85 3.04 15.90 -14.48
C ALA A 85 2.94 14.36 -14.38
N ILE A 86 3.91 13.70 -13.76
CA ILE A 86 3.99 12.22 -13.69
C ILE A 86 3.09 11.63 -12.60
N LEU A 87 2.95 12.30 -11.45
CA LEU A 87 2.23 11.77 -10.28
C LEU A 87 0.78 11.37 -10.58
N PRO A 88 -0.03 12.13 -11.35
CA PRO A 88 -1.37 11.70 -11.71
C PRO A 88 -1.39 10.37 -12.47
N VAL A 89 -0.47 10.18 -13.41
CA VAL A 89 -0.34 8.94 -14.20
C VAL A 89 0.10 7.78 -13.33
N ALA A 90 1.03 7.99 -12.39
CA ALA A 90 1.44 6.97 -11.42
C ALA A 90 0.29 6.53 -10.49
N ARG A 91 -0.55 7.47 -10.06
CA ARG A 91 -1.74 7.16 -9.26
C ARG A 91 -2.80 6.42 -10.07
N GLU A 92 -2.96 6.75 -11.35
CA GLU A 92 -3.83 6.01 -12.26
C GLU A 92 -3.35 4.56 -12.46
N LEU A 93 -2.04 4.35 -12.64
CA LEU A 93 -1.45 3.00 -12.68
C LEU A 93 -1.78 2.19 -11.43
N VAL A 94 -1.60 2.74 -10.23
CA VAL A 94 -1.92 2.06 -8.97
C VAL A 94 -3.42 1.70 -8.90
N ARG A 95 -4.30 2.58 -9.39
CA ARG A 95 -5.74 2.33 -9.46
C ARG A 95 -6.06 1.19 -10.44
N ALA A 96 -5.54 1.27 -11.66
CA ALA A 96 -5.74 0.27 -12.70
C ALA A 96 -5.24 -1.11 -12.27
N ILE A 97 -4.08 -1.18 -11.59
CA ILE A 97 -3.59 -2.43 -10.99
C ILE A 97 -4.61 -2.96 -9.98
N ASN A 98 -5.04 -2.14 -9.02
CA ASN A 98 -5.98 -2.60 -8.01
C ASN A 98 -7.32 -3.05 -8.61
N GLU A 99 -7.84 -2.37 -9.63
CA GLU A 99 -9.04 -2.75 -10.36
C GLU A 99 -8.85 -4.10 -11.08
N ARG A 100 -7.80 -4.24 -11.87
CA ARG A 100 -7.48 -5.49 -12.58
C ARG A 100 -7.29 -6.67 -11.63
N GLN A 101 -6.71 -6.46 -10.46
CA GLN A 101 -6.55 -7.52 -9.45
C GLN A 101 -7.89 -7.91 -8.81
N ARG A 102 -8.83 -6.97 -8.66
CA ARG A 102 -10.19 -7.29 -8.17
C ARG A 102 -10.98 -8.09 -9.20
N GLU A 103 -10.91 -7.68 -10.47
CA GLU A 103 -11.59 -8.36 -11.58
C GLU A 103 -11.18 -9.84 -11.69
N GLN A 104 -9.89 -10.13 -11.52
CA GLN A 104 -9.36 -11.50 -11.60
C GLN A 104 -9.35 -12.25 -10.25
N GLY A 105 -9.86 -11.65 -9.17
CA GLY A 105 -9.96 -12.30 -7.85
C GLY A 105 -8.63 -12.49 -7.11
N THR A 106 -7.58 -11.77 -7.46
CA THR A 106 -6.24 -11.84 -6.83
C THR A 106 -5.98 -10.70 -5.85
N HIS A 107 -6.87 -9.71 -5.77
CA HIS A 107 -6.75 -8.58 -4.83
C HIS A 107 -6.86 -9.04 -3.38
N ILE A 108 -5.98 -8.53 -2.53
CA ILE A 108 -6.05 -8.69 -1.07
C ILE A 108 -6.22 -7.30 -0.45
N ASP A 109 -7.35 -7.10 0.22
CA ASP A 109 -7.74 -5.86 0.92
C ASP A 109 -6.81 -5.59 2.11
N TRP A 110 -5.59 -5.15 1.82
CA TRP A 110 -4.58 -4.78 2.80
C TRP A 110 -3.61 -3.75 2.20
N VAL A 111 -3.36 -2.68 2.95
CA VAL A 111 -2.48 -1.56 2.55
C VAL A 111 -1.46 -1.31 3.66
N TYR A 112 -0.19 -1.18 3.28
CA TYR A 112 0.87 -0.89 4.25
C TYR A 112 0.92 0.62 4.54
N LEU A 113 0.78 1.01 5.81
CA LEU A 113 0.75 2.41 6.21
C LEU A 113 2.00 3.18 5.76
N ASN A 114 3.17 2.53 5.79
CA ASN A 114 4.43 3.17 5.43
C ASN A 114 4.59 3.43 3.93
N TYR A 115 3.76 2.82 3.08
CA TYR A 115 3.76 3.01 1.62
C TYR A 115 2.47 3.66 1.10
N ALA A 116 1.52 3.95 1.98
CA ALA A 116 0.24 4.50 1.59
C ALA A 116 0.37 5.98 1.17
N TRP A 117 -0.37 6.37 0.13
CA TRP A 117 -0.50 7.75 -0.28
C TRP A 117 -1.61 8.48 0.50
N GLY A 118 -1.61 9.81 0.49
CA GLY A 118 -2.47 10.63 1.36
C GLY A 118 -3.97 10.49 1.13
N ASP A 119 -4.41 9.89 0.01
CA ASP A 119 -5.82 9.59 -0.29
C ASP A 119 -6.26 8.19 0.17
N GLU A 120 -5.34 7.39 0.73
CA GLU A 120 -5.63 6.06 1.24
C GLU A 120 -5.98 6.06 2.72
N GLN A 121 -6.54 4.94 3.19
CA GLN A 121 -6.91 4.73 4.59
C GLN A 121 -6.32 3.40 5.09
N PRO A 122 -4.98 3.28 5.21
CA PRO A 122 -4.31 2.00 5.44
C PRO A 122 -4.76 1.31 6.72
N LEU A 123 -4.99 2.07 7.79
CA LEU A 123 -5.33 1.53 9.09
C LEU A 123 -6.62 0.69 9.05
N ARG A 124 -7.64 1.07 8.27
CA ARG A 124 -8.90 0.32 8.19
C ARG A 124 -8.72 -1.15 7.78
N TYR A 125 -7.62 -1.44 7.08
CA TYR A 125 -7.28 -2.77 6.64
C TYR A 125 -6.53 -3.60 7.69
N TYR A 126 -6.27 -3.11 8.89
CA TYR A 126 -5.57 -3.90 9.91
C TYR A 126 -6.49 -4.82 10.71
N GLY A 127 -7.79 -4.78 10.42
CA GLY A 127 -8.80 -5.59 11.08
C GLY A 127 -9.48 -4.84 12.23
N ALA A 128 -10.76 -5.14 12.46
CA ALA A 128 -11.58 -4.42 13.42
C ALA A 128 -11.04 -4.51 14.85
N GLU A 129 -10.52 -5.68 15.26
CA GLU A 129 -9.94 -5.90 16.59
C GLU A 129 -8.70 -5.05 16.83
N ASN A 130 -7.80 -4.99 15.84
CA ASN A 130 -6.59 -4.18 15.88
C ASN A 130 -6.94 -2.68 15.91
N LEU A 131 -7.94 -2.24 15.15
CA LEU A 131 -8.41 -0.86 15.19
C LEU A 131 -9.02 -0.50 16.55
N ALA A 132 -9.85 -1.38 17.10
CA ALA A 132 -10.39 -1.19 18.43
C ALA A 132 -9.29 -1.13 19.48
N PHE A 133 -8.25 -1.97 19.37
CA PHE A 133 -7.09 -1.92 20.25
C PHE A 133 -6.34 -0.59 20.14
N LEU A 134 -6.02 -0.14 18.92
CA LEU A 134 -5.35 1.15 18.69
C LEU A 134 -6.16 2.32 19.27
N ARG A 135 -7.49 2.34 19.10
CA ARG A 135 -8.37 3.35 19.70
C ARG A 135 -8.32 3.32 21.22
N ARG A 136 -8.38 2.14 21.84
CA ARG A 136 -8.26 2.01 23.31
C ARG A 136 -6.91 2.51 23.81
N VAL A 137 -5.81 2.17 23.13
CA VAL A 137 -4.47 2.64 23.49
C VAL A 137 -4.36 4.15 23.32
N SER A 138 -4.84 4.70 22.20
CA SER A 138 -4.87 6.15 21.96
C SER A 138 -5.65 6.87 23.07
N ASN A 139 -6.84 6.39 23.45
CA ASN A 139 -7.63 7.04 24.50
C ASN A 139 -6.97 6.94 25.88
N ARG A 140 -6.21 5.89 26.15
CA ARG A 140 -5.52 5.69 27.44
C ARG A 140 -4.30 6.61 27.58
N TYR A 141 -3.52 6.77 26.52
CA TYR A 141 -2.22 7.46 26.59
C TYR A 141 -2.22 8.86 25.95
N ASP A 142 -3.19 9.16 25.10
CA ASP A 142 -3.45 10.48 24.53
C ASP A 142 -4.95 10.82 24.66
N PRO A 143 -5.46 10.98 25.90
CA PRO A 143 -6.89 11.23 26.15
C PRO A 143 -7.36 12.57 25.56
N MET A 144 -6.45 13.53 25.40
CA MET A 144 -6.73 14.81 24.74
C MET A 144 -6.65 14.72 23.21
N ARG A 145 -6.32 13.55 22.67
CA ARG A 145 -6.23 13.29 21.23
C ARG A 145 -5.29 14.26 20.50
N VAL A 146 -4.23 14.70 21.16
CA VAL A 146 -3.24 15.64 20.62
C VAL A 146 -2.71 15.15 19.27
N PHE A 147 -2.37 13.87 19.15
CA PHE A 147 -1.82 13.32 17.90
C PHE A 147 -2.90 13.02 16.85
N GLN A 148 -4.16 12.84 17.25
CA GLN A 148 -5.26 12.67 16.30
C GLN A 148 -5.77 14.04 15.78
N SER A 149 -5.64 15.10 16.57
CA SER A 149 -6.19 16.43 16.23
C SER A 149 -5.14 17.39 15.69
N LEU A 150 -4.00 17.55 16.38
CA LEU A 150 -3.02 18.60 16.07
C LEU A 150 -1.96 18.17 15.06
N ARG A 151 -1.75 16.86 14.88
CA ARG A 151 -0.82 16.37 13.86
C ARG A 151 -1.42 16.58 12.47
N GLY A 152 -0.77 17.43 11.66
CA GLY A 152 -1.18 17.73 10.28
C GLY A 152 -0.68 16.73 9.23
N THR A 153 0.11 15.72 9.62
CA THR A 153 0.70 14.74 8.70
C THR A 153 0.35 13.30 9.08
N GLY A 154 0.45 12.39 8.11
CA GLY A 154 0.21 10.96 8.28
C GLY A 154 -1.26 10.59 8.57
N PHE A 155 -1.51 9.29 8.69
CA PHE A 155 -2.86 8.75 8.82
C PHE A 155 -3.36 8.79 10.27
N LYS A 156 -4.65 9.10 10.44
CA LYS A 156 -5.36 9.12 11.73
C LYS A 156 -6.19 7.85 11.87
N LEU A 157 -6.54 7.50 13.11
CA LEU A 157 -7.31 6.29 13.42
C LEU A 157 -8.75 6.35 12.91
N ASP A 158 -9.32 7.55 12.80
CA ASP A 158 -10.73 7.78 12.46
C ASP A 158 -10.92 8.50 11.11
N GLY A 159 -9.86 8.60 10.29
CA GLY A 159 -9.82 9.40 9.07
C GLY A 159 -9.07 10.69 9.26
#